data_AF-A0A662YGW9-F1
#
_entry.id   AF-A0A662YGW9-F1
#
_cell.length_a   1.000
_cell.length_b   1.000
_cell.length_c   1.000
_cell.angle_alpha   90.00
_cell.angle_beta   90.00
_cell.angle_gamma   90.00
#
_symmetry.space_group_name_H-M   'P 1'
#
loop_
_entity.id
_entity.type
_entity.pdbx_description
1 polymer ?
#
loop_
_entity_poly.entity_id
_entity_poly.type
_entity_poly.pdbx_seq_one_letter_code
_entity_poly.pdbx_strand_id
1 'polypeptide(L)'
;MEQEECKRRVREAIVRKMFPPVVAYPETRRQVDELSPLAYVFEHPVLVWVPESINPGQKPLCVSEGCFCTPRLKEYKQRVIQDVDAKVILLYVKYQCTGSDRRCFSTVTSSYVEARVETLVLFPLVLSNKTGYSKSLMEL
;
A
#
# COMPACT_ATOMS: atom_id res chain seq x y z
N MET A 1 8.42 10.59 -5.16
CA MET A 1 7.14 11.08 -5.69
C MET A 1 6.60 12.15 -4.75
N GLU A 2 5.99 13.20 -5.29
CA GLU A 2 5.38 14.28 -4.50
C GLU A 2 4.15 13.78 -3.72
N GLN A 3 3.85 14.42 -2.60
CA GLN A 3 2.78 14.00 -1.70
C GLN A 3 1.38 14.11 -2.35
N GLU A 4 1.17 15.10 -3.21
CA GLU A 4 -0.10 15.26 -3.93
C GLU A 4 -0.30 14.16 -4.98
N GLU A 5 0.76 13.76 -5.68
CA GLU A 5 0.72 12.65 -6.65
C GLU A 5 0.44 11.31 -5.96
N CYS A 6 1.05 11.07 -4.78
CA CYS A 6 0.74 9.89 -3.95
C CYS A 6 -0.75 9.83 -3.59
N LYS A 7 -1.28 10.94 -3.08
CA LYS A 7 -2.70 11.08 -2.72
C LYS A 7 -3.62 10.90 -3.93
N ARG A 8 -3.25 11.45 -5.09
CA ARG A 8 -4.01 11.29 -6.35
C ARG A 8 -4.12 9.82 -6.74
N ARG A 9 -3.00 9.09 -6.79
CA ARG A 9 -2.96 7.66 -7.16
C ARG A 9 -3.72 6.78 -6.17
N VAL A 10 -3.58 7.02 -4.86
CA VAL A 10 -4.32 6.27 -3.84
C VAL A 10 -5.83 6.50 -3.98
N ARG A 11 -6.27 7.75 -4.16
CA ARG A 11 -7.69 8.06 -4.36
C ARG A 11 -8.24 7.42 -5.64
N GLU A 12 -7.49 7.47 -6.73
CA GLU A 12 -7.84 6.82 -7.99
C GLU A 12 -8.04 5.31 -7.80
N ALA A 13 -7.14 4.65 -7.06
CA ALA A 13 -7.26 3.23 -6.73
C ALA A 13 -8.51 2.92 -5.88
N ILE A 14 -8.86 3.77 -4.91
CA ILE A 14 -10.09 3.64 -4.13
C ILE A 14 -11.32 3.72 -5.04
N VAL A 15 -11.44 4.82 -5.82
CA VAL A 15 -12.61 5.08 -6.66
C VAL A 15 -12.81 3.99 -7.70
N ARG A 16 -11.72 3.53 -8.33
CA ARG A 16 -11.75 2.46 -9.34
C ARG A 16 -11.81 1.05 -8.75
N LYS A 17 -11.80 0.90 -7.42
CA LYS A 17 -11.76 -0.39 -6.72
C LYS A 17 -10.64 -1.29 -7.27
N MET A 18 -9.44 -0.72 -7.41
CA MET A 18 -8.27 -1.43 -7.93
C MET A 18 -7.72 -2.39 -6.88
N PHE A 19 -8.36 -3.54 -6.78
CA PHE A 19 -7.93 -4.66 -5.95
C PHE A 19 -8.31 -5.98 -6.63
N PRO A 20 -7.41 -6.97 -6.74
CA PRO A 20 -6.07 -7.05 -6.13
C PRO A 20 -5.08 -6.01 -6.66
N PRO A 21 -4.03 -5.64 -5.88
CA PRO A 21 -3.07 -4.63 -6.29
C PRO A 21 -2.22 -5.17 -7.45
N VAL A 22 -1.92 -4.32 -8.43
CA VAL A 22 -1.04 -4.64 -9.55
C VAL A 22 0.10 -3.63 -9.59
N VAL A 23 1.32 -4.11 -9.83
CA VAL A 23 2.49 -3.24 -10.00
C VAL A 23 2.34 -2.49 -11.31
N ALA A 24 2.28 -1.16 -11.23
CA ALA A 24 2.26 -0.27 -12.39
C ALA A 24 3.70 0.02 -12.81
N TYR A 25 4.13 -0.64 -13.88
CA TYR A 25 5.43 -0.45 -14.49
C TYR A 25 5.46 0.79 -15.40
N PRO A 26 6.52 1.61 -15.38
CA PRO A 26 6.60 2.82 -16.21
C PRO A 26 6.44 2.53 -17.71
N GLU A 27 7.02 1.43 -18.20
CA GLU A 27 6.94 0.99 -19.60
C GLU A 27 5.52 0.57 -20.03
N THR A 28 4.64 0.25 -19.07
CA THR A 28 3.23 -0.08 -19.36
C THR A 28 2.39 1.18 -19.54
N ARG A 29 2.91 2.36 -19.18
CA ARG A 29 2.28 3.67 -19.36
C ARG A 29 2.41 4.12 -20.82
N ARG A 30 1.92 3.29 -21.75
CA ARG A 30 1.91 3.56 -23.18
C ARG A 30 0.93 4.69 -23.47
N GLN A 31 1.44 5.88 -23.74
CA GLN A 31 0.76 6.76 -24.69
C GLN A 31 0.99 6.15 -26.08
N VAL A 32 -0.10 5.94 -26.82
CA VAL A 32 -0.12 5.11 -28.02
C VAL A 32 0.61 5.72 -29.22
N ASP A 33 1.12 6.96 -29.16
CA ASP A 33 1.68 7.63 -30.35
C ASP A 33 2.94 8.48 -30.14
N GLU A 34 3.56 8.47 -28.96
CA GLU A 34 4.81 9.21 -28.75
C GLU A 34 5.87 8.30 -28.15
N LEU A 35 7.05 8.29 -28.78
CA LEU A 35 8.29 7.73 -28.24
C LEU A 35 8.42 8.21 -26.79
N SER A 36 8.03 7.36 -25.84
CA SER A 36 8.08 7.70 -24.44
C SER A 36 9.54 8.03 -24.12
N PRO A 37 9.86 9.25 -23.64
CA PRO A 37 11.23 9.62 -23.31
C PRO A 37 11.89 8.50 -22.49
N LEU A 38 13.08 8.03 -22.89
CA LEU A 38 13.79 6.94 -22.21
C LEU A 38 13.90 7.16 -20.69
N ALA A 39 13.89 8.41 -20.25
CA ALA A 39 13.79 8.82 -18.85
C ALA A 39 12.65 8.12 -18.07
N TYR A 40 11.50 7.87 -18.70
CA TYR A 40 10.37 7.17 -18.07
C TYR A 40 10.68 5.72 -17.75
N VAL A 41 11.50 5.03 -18.56
CA VAL A 41 11.89 3.62 -18.32
C VAL A 41 12.80 3.50 -17.10
N PHE A 42 13.47 4.57 -16.70
CA PHE A 42 14.28 4.62 -15.47
C PHE A 42 13.48 5.02 -14.23
N GLU A 43 12.18 5.30 -14.35
CA GLU A 43 11.32 5.48 -13.17
C GLU A 43 11.14 4.16 -12.41
N HIS A 44 10.78 4.27 -11.13
CA HIS A 44 10.51 3.10 -10.32
C HIS A 44 9.07 2.62 -10.53
N PRO A 45 8.81 1.32 -10.69
CA PRO A 45 7.47 0.77 -10.66
C PRO A 45 6.72 1.17 -9.39
N VAL A 46 5.41 1.34 -9.50
CA VAL A 46 4.56 1.81 -8.40
C VAL A 46 3.51 0.76 -8.06
N LEU A 47 3.44 0.38 -6.79
CA LEU A 47 2.39 -0.48 -6.26
C LEU A 47 1.50 0.32 -5.32
N VAL A 48 0.19 0.30 -5.55
CA VAL A 48 -0.79 0.98 -4.69
C VAL A 48 -1.50 -0.05 -3.82
N TRP A 49 -1.28 0.03 -2.50
CA TRP A 49 -1.83 -0.90 -1.51
C TRP A 49 -2.93 -0.26 -0.66
N VAL A 50 -4.16 -0.58 -1.03
CA VAL A 50 -5.40 0.03 -0.48
C VAL A 50 -6.51 -1.04 -0.43
N PRO A 51 -6.42 -1.99 0.50
CA PRO A 51 -7.38 -3.10 0.61
C PRO A 51 -8.80 -2.66 1.02
N GLU A 52 -8.96 -1.47 1.59
CA GLU A 52 -10.26 -0.88 1.90
C GLU A 52 -11.09 -0.50 0.65
N SER A 53 -10.48 -0.48 -0.54
CA SER A 53 -11.16 -0.16 -1.80
C SER A 53 -12.29 -1.13 -2.16
N ILE A 54 -12.20 -2.39 -1.71
CA ILE A 54 -13.23 -3.44 -1.88
C ILE A 54 -14.21 -3.52 -0.71
N ASN A 55 -13.96 -2.81 0.40
CA ASN A 55 -14.84 -2.88 1.56
C ASN A 55 -16.20 -2.26 1.24
N PRO A 56 -17.30 -2.77 1.85
CA PRO A 56 -18.59 -2.11 1.79
C PRO A 56 -18.49 -0.66 2.27
N GLY A 57 -18.81 0.30 1.39
CA GLY A 57 -18.70 1.73 1.68
C GLY A 57 -17.28 2.31 1.67
N GLN A 58 -16.27 1.55 1.22
CA GLN A 58 -14.86 1.99 1.14
C GLN A 58 -14.30 2.49 2.47
N LYS A 59 -14.79 1.92 3.57
CA LYS A 59 -14.39 2.29 4.94
C LYS A 59 -13.29 1.34 5.43
N PRO A 60 -12.24 1.88 6.10
CA PRO A 60 -11.26 1.04 6.77
C PRO A 60 -11.88 0.36 7.99
N LEU A 61 -11.37 -0.83 8.32
CA LEU A 61 -11.69 -1.52 9.57
C LEU A 61 -10.62 -1.20 10.62
N CYS A 62 -11.03 -1.09 11.88
CA CYS A 62 -10.09 -0.88 12.98
C CYS A 62 -9.39 -2.20 13.32
N VAL A 63 -8.08 -2.12 13.59
CA VAL A 63 -7.25 -3.27 14.00
C VAL A 63 -7.03 -3.32 15.51
N SER A 64 -7.62 -2.38 16.25
CA SER A 64 -7.55 -2.37 17.71
C SER A 64 -8.49 -3.42 18.26
N GLU A 65 -7.99 -4.31 19.11
CA GLU A 65 -8.78 -5.36 19.76
C GLU A 65 -10.01 -4.74 20.45
N GLY A 66 -11.20 -5.27 20.13
CA GLY A 66 -12.46 -4.80 20.68
C GLY A 66 -12.97 -3.43 20.17
N CYS A 67 -12.30 -2.76 19.21
CA CYS A 67 -12.82 -1.49 18.64
C CYS A 67 -13.62 -1.73 17.36
N PHE A 68 -14.88 -1.28 17.36
CA PHE A 68 -15.77 -1.26 16.19
C PHE A 68 -15.84 0.12 15.52
N CYS A 69 -14.93 1.01 15.91
CA CYS A 69 -14.81 2.35 15.37
C CYS A 69 -14.42 2.34 13.88
N THR A 70 -14.87 3.35 13.11
CA THR A 70 -14.33 3.59 11.76
C THR A 70 -13.07 4.47 11.88
N PRO A 71 -11.88 3.96 11.55
CA PRO A 71 -10.63 4.73 11.59
C PRO A 71 -10.67 5.93 10.64
N ARG A 72 -10.04 7.03 11.08
CA ARG A 72 -9.86 8.22 10.27
C ARG A 72 -8.57 8.12 9.46
N LEU A 73 -8.61 8.53 8.20
CA LEU A 73 -7.41 8.74 7.38
C LEU A 73 -6.49 9.78 8.06
N LYS A 74 -5.26 9.38 8.37
CA LYS A 74 -4.25 10.28 8.94
C LYS A 74 -3.34 10.81 7.84
N GLU A 75 -2.69 9.92 7.10
CA GLU A 75 -1.67 10.28 6.10
C GLU A 75 -1.65 9.26 4.96
N TYR A 76 -1.42 9.74 3.73
CA TYR A 76 -0.96 8.90 2.63
C TYR A 76 0.55 8.75 2.74
N LYS A 77 1.05 7.52 2.68
CA LYS A 77 2.47 7.21 2.83
C LYS A 77 3.01 6.53 1.59
N GLN A 78 4.31 6.72 1.39
CA GLN A 78 5.09 6.02 0.40
C GLN A 78 6.34 5.41 1.05
N ARG A 79 6.81 4.29 0.50
CA ARG A 79 8.09 3.69 0.86
C ARG A 79 8.71 3.06 -0.38
N VAL A 80 10.01 3.24 -0.56
CA VAL A 80 10.76 2.47 -1.56
C VAL A 80 11.09 1.10 -0.97
N ILE A 81 10.69 0.06 -1.68
CA ILE A 81 10.97 -1.33 -1.38
C ILE A 81 11.99 -1.82 -2.38
N GLN A 82 12.94 -2.59 -1.90
CA GLN A 82 13.88 -3.29 -2.75
C GLN A 82 13.41 -4.73 -2.86
N ASP A 83 13.01 -5.11 -4.06
CA ASP A 83 12.81 -6.49 -4.47
C ASP A 83 14.13 -7.04 -5.07
N VAL A 84 14.17 -8.35 -5.34
CA VAL A 84 15.34 -9.01 -5.95
C VAL A 84 15.70 -8.36 -7.28
N ASP A 85 14.70 -8.06 -8.11
CA ASP A 85 14.90 -7.61 -9.49
C ASP A 85 14.75 -6.08 -9.66
N ALA A 86 14.04 -5.41 -8.75
CA ALA A 86 13.71 -4.00 -8.91
C ALA A 86 13.46 -3.26 -7.59
N LYS A 87 13.60 -1.93 -7.64
CA LYS A 87 13.11 -1.04 -6.59
C LYS A 87 11.68 -0.62 -6.93
N VAL A 88 10.72 -0.88 -6.04
CA VAL A 88 9.30 -0.56 -6.22
C VAL A 88 8.89 0.52 -5.22
N ILE A 89 8.14 1.52 -5.66
CA ILE A 89 7.51 2.50 -4.79
C ILE A 89 6.16 1.94 -4.33
N LEU A 90 6.07 1.57 -3.06
CA LEU A 90 4.81 1.21 -2.41
C LEU A 90 4.10 2.46 -1.90
N LEU A 91 2.86 2.67 -2.33
CA LEU A 91 1.94 3.66 -1.79
C LEU A 91 0.93 2.96 -0.87
N TYR A 92 0.73 3.49 0.33
CA TYR A 92 -0.12 2.87 1.35
C TYR A 92 -0.72 3.93 2.27
N VAL A 93 -1.68 3.53 3.11
CA VAL A 93 -2.45 4.47 3.94
C VAL A 93 -2.14 4.27 5.42
N LYS A 94 -1.99 5.38 6.14
CA LYS A 94 -1.95 5.41 7.61
C LYS A 94 -3.28 5.89 8.16
N TYR A 95 -3.85 5.10 9.04
CA TYR A 95 -5.09 5.36 9.73
C TYR A 95 -4.85 5.68 11.21
N GLN A 96 -5.83 6.36 11.80
CA GLN A 96 -5.93 6.59 13.23
C GLN A 96 -7.26 6.06 13.73
N CYS A 97 -7.20 5.17 14.72
CA CYS A 97 -8.36 4.74 15.48
C CYS A 97 -9.05 5.95 16.10
N THR A 98 -10.39 5.99 16.05
CA THR A 98 -11.22 7.06 16.63
C THR A 98 -11.79 6.70 18.01
N GLY A 99 -11.50 5.49 18.50
CA GLY A 99 -11.83 5.04 19.86
C GLY A 99 -10.93 5.65 20.95
N SER A 100 -11.04 5.12 22.17
CA SER A 100 -10.29 5.58 23.36
C SER A 100 -8.79 5.65 23.13
N ASP A 101 -8.23 4.63 22.50
CA ASP A 101 -6.77 4.43 22.44
C ASP A 101 -6.10 5.33 21.40
N ARG A 102 -6.88 5.89 20.45
CA ARG A 102 -6.41 6.75 19.34
C ARG A 102 -5.16 6.25 18.59
N ARG A 103 -4.92 4.94 18.65
CA ARG A 103 -3.74 4.27 18.10
C ARG A 103 -3.69 4.45 16.59
N CYS A 104 -2.50 4.73 16.06
CA CYS A 104 -2.26 4.80 14.63
C CYS A 104 -1.75 3.46 14.10
N PHE A 105 -2.18 3.08 12.92
CA PHE A 105 -1.70 1.90 12.21
C PHE A 105 -1.67 2.19 10.71
N SER A 106 -1.01 1.35 9.92
CA SER A 106 -1.00 1.49 8.46
C SER A 106 -1.46 0.22 7.79
N THR A 107 -1.89 0.31 6.54
CA THR A 107 -2.36 -0.87 5.78
C THR A 107 -1.27 -1.94 5.57
N VAL A 108 -0.02 -1.64 5.93
CA VAL A 108 1.13 -2.55 5.84
C VAL A 108 1.76 -2.94 7.16
N THR A 109 1.19 -2.56 8.31
CA THR A 109 1.65 -3.10 9.61
C THR A 109 1.17 -4.55 9.76
N SER A 110 1.99 -5.41 10.38
CA SER A 110 1.65 -6.83 10.59
C SER A 110 0.24 -7.01 11.18
N SER A 111 -0.09 -6.25 12.23
CA SER A 111 -1.41 -6.29 12.86
C SER A 111 -2.59 -5.95 11.93
N TYR A 112 -2.37 -5.16 10.88
CA TYR A 112 -3.39 -4.87 9.87
C TYR A 112 -3.55 -6.01 8.88
N VAL A 113 -2.42 -6.54 8.40
CA VAL A 113 -2.43 -7.60 7.39
C VAL A 113 -2.93 -8.92 8.01
N GLU A 114 -2.51 -9.24 9.24
CA GLU A 114 -2.96 -10.40 10.01
C GLU A 114 -4.44 -10.33 10.38
N ALA A 115 -4.98 -9.13 10.65
CA ALA A 115 -6.41 -8.96 10.92
C ALA A 115 -7.31 -9.31 9.73
N ARG A 116 -6.75 -9.45 8.51
CA ARG A 116 -7.50 -9.69 7.27
C ARG A 116 -6.79 -10.70 6.37
N VAL A 117 -7.02 -11.99 6.65
CA VAL A 117 -6.45 -13.13 5.88
C VAL A 117 -6.69 -13.01 4.37
N GLU A 118 -7.88 -12.56 3.95
CA GLU A 118 -8.21 -12.35 2.53
C GLU A 118 -7.29 -11.34 1.84
N THR A 119 -6.85 -10.32 2.58
CA THR A 119 -5.93 -9.30 2.03
C THR A 119 -4.47 -9.75 2.16
N LEU A 120 -4.14 -10.54 3.17
CA LEU A 120 -2.78 -11.08 3.37
C LEU A 120 -2.31 -11.88 2.16
N VAL A 121 -3.15 -12.78 1.63
CA VAL A 121 -2.80 -13.62 0.47
C VAL A 121 -2.62 -12.82 -0.83
N LEU A 122 -3.10 -11.58 -0.86
CA LEU A 122 -3.00 -10.67 -2.01
C LEU A 122 -1.95 -9.58 -1.82
N PHE A 123 -1.25 -9.56 -0.68
CA PHE A 123 -0.16 -8.62 -0.44
C PHE A 123 1.13 -9.15 -1.09
N PRO A 124 1.62 -8.54 -2.18
CA PRO A 124 2.64 -9.17 -3.02
C PRO A 124 4.06 -8.92 -2.51
N LEU A 125 4.25 -8.54 -1.24
CA LEU A 125 5.51 -8.04 -0.71
C LEU A 125 5.83 -8.59 0.67
N VAL A 126 7.10 -8.92 0.91
CA VAL A 126 7.62 -9.18 2.25
C VAL A 126 8.27 -7.90 2.78
N LEU A 127 7.69 -7.30 3.83
CA LEU A 127 8.21 -6.08 4.41
C LEU A 127 9.09 -6.38 5.63
N SER A 128 10.36 -5.98 5.57
CA SER A 128 11.24 -5.93 6.74
C SER A 128 11.32 -4.52 7.31
N ASN A 129 11.43 -4.41 8.64
CA ASN A 129 11.85 -3.19 9.30
C ASN A 129 13.39 -3.14 9.24
N LYS A 130 13.97 -2.15 8.57
CA LYS A 130 15.42 -2.05 8.38
C LYS A 130 16.14 -1.95 9.73
N THR A 131 16.72 -3.06 10.20
CA THR A 131 18.10 -3.22 10.72
C THR A 131 18.35 -4.72 10.97
N GLY A 132 18.99 -5.39 10.00
CA GLY A 132 19.37 -6.80 10.12
C GLY A 132 18.23 -7.77 9.80
N TYR A 133 18.48 -8.68 8.86
CA TYR A 133 17.60 -9.81 8.62
C TYR A 133 17.58 -10.68 9.90
N SER A 134 16.47 -10.73 10.62
CA SER A 134 16.22 -11.79 11.60
C SER A 134 15.75 -13.02 10.84
N LYS A 135 16.52 -14.12 10.95
CA LYS A 135 16.22 -15.45 10.38
C LYS A 135 14.79 -15.93 10.67
N SER A 136 14.21 -15.52 11.79
CA SER A 136 12.90 -15.96 12.26
C SER A 136 11.71 -15.59 11.36
N LEU A 137 11.87 -14.69 10.39
CA LEU A 137 10.81 -14.34 9.42
C LEU A 137 10.99 -15.01 8.06
N MET A 138 12.14 -15.67 7.82
CA MET A 138 12.40 -16.47 6.61
C MET A 138 12.14 -17.96 6.81
N GLU A 139 11.82 -18.37 8.04
CA GLU A 139 11.40 -19.73 8.37
C GLU A 139 9.86 -19.71 8.49
N LEU A 140 9.22 -19.91 7.33
CA LEU A 140 7.81 -20.33 7.21
C LEU A 140 7.70 -21.82 7.54
#